data_AF-A0A2W1KC23-F1
#
_entry.id   AF-A0A2W1KC23-F1
#
_cell.length_a   1.000
_cell.length_b   1.000
_cell.length_c   1.000
_cell.angle_alpha   90.00
_cell.angle_beta   90.00
_cell.angle_gamma   90.00
#
_symmetry.space_group_name_H-M   'P 1'
#
loop_
_entity.id
_entity.type
_entity.pdbx_description
1 polymer ?
#
loop_
_entity_poly.entity_id
_entity_poly.type
_entity_poly.pdbx_seq_one_letter_code
_entity_poly.pdbx_strand_id
1 'polypeptide(L)'
;MSVFRLYISLKDVVVFESELLNKNINFHIDTEKDTSINREVKYYFSCSDQESVDQIIQDKGIIASTDLHFISDYRDQEKLYKIYIIILVVVILTVLGVVVLDL
;
A
#
# COMPACT_ATOMS: atom_id res chain seq x y z
N MET A 1 11.82 22.55 -9.57
CA MET A 1 12.11 21.31 -8.83
C MET A 1 10.84 20.95 -8.07
N SER A 2 10.07 19.99 -8.56
CA SER A 2 8.84 19.56 -7.88
C SER A 2 9.18 18.43 -6.91
N VAL A 3 8.72 18.54 -5.67
CA VAL A 3 8.98 17.60 -4.58
C VAL A 3 7.65 17.05 -4.12
N PHE A 4 7.56 15.75 -3.89
CA PHE A 4 6.37 15.13 -3.31
C PHE A 4 6.66 14.63 -1.89
N ARG A 5 5.57 14.44 -1.13
CA ARG A 5 5.60 14.11 0.30
C ARG A 5 5.00 12.75 0.52
N LEU A 6 5.65 11.97 1.37
CA LEU A 6 5.26 10.62 1.69
C LEU A 6 5.35 10.41 3.20
N TYR A 7 4.34 9.80 3.79
CA TYR A 7 4.31 9.42 5.18
C TYR A 7 4.41 7.89 5.26
N ILE A 8 5.41 7.37 5.95
CA ILE A 8 5.68 5.93 6.08
C ILE A 8 5.43 5.50 7.51
N SER A 9 4.76 4.37 7.72
CA SER A 9 4.58 3.82 9.06
C SER A 9 5.93 3.47 9.72
N LEU A 10 6.11 3.83 11.00
CA LEU A 10 7.33 3.54 11.79
C LEU A 10 7.74 2.06 11.76
N LYS A 11 6.78 1.15 11.60
CA LYS A 11 7.03 -0.30 11.50
C LYS A 11 7.83 -0.67 10.26
N ASP A 12 7.64 0.08 9.18
CA ASP A 12 8.18 -0.23 7.86
C ASP A 12 9.37 0.67 7.49
N VAL A 13 9.68 1.70 8.29
CA VAL A 13 10.78 2.65 8.08
C VAL A 13 12.11 1.96 7.81
N VAL A 14 12.48 0.96 8.62
CA VAL A 14 13.77 0.27 8.48
C VAL A 14 13.89 -0.44 7.13
N VAL A 15 12.80 -1.09 6.69
CA VAL A 15 12.76 -1.78 5.41
C VAL A 15 12.77 -0.78 4.26
N PHE A 16 11.99 0.30 4.39
CA PHE A 16 11.89 1.35 3.40
C PHE A 16 13.23 2.05 3.16
N GLU A 17 13.91 2.49 4.22
CA GLU A 17 15.22 3.14 4.12
C GLU A 17 16.28 2.22 3.52
N SER A 18 16.27 0.94 3.90
CA SER A 18 17.18 -0.04 3.31
C SER A 18 16.99 -0.16 1.79
N GLU A 19 15.75 -0.15 1.31
CA GLU A 19 15.45 -0.23 -0.13
C GLU A 19 15.80 1.06 -0.88
N LEU A 20 15.56 2.23 -0.25
CA LEU A 20 15.98 3.52 -0.81
C LEU A 20 17.51 3.57 -0.98
N LEU A 21 18.26 3.14 0.02
CA LEU A 21 19.72 3.07 -0.03
C LEU A 21 20.20 2.09 -1.11
N ASN A 22 19.58 0.91 -1.21
CA ASN A 22 19.91 -0.08 -2.24
C ASN A 22 19.70 0.45 -3.67
N LYS A 23 18.67 1.27 -3.88
CA LYS A 23 18.35 1.88 -5.18
C LYS A 23 18.99 3.25 -5.40
N ASN A 24 19.82 3.72 -4.46
CA ASN A 24 20.49 5.02 -4.51
C ASN A 24 19.51 6.21 -4.68
N ILE A 25 18.32 6.10 -4.09
CA ILE A 25 17.30 7.15 -4.14
C ILE A 25 17.58 8.17 -3.05
N ASN A 26 17.67 9.45 -3.44
CA ASN A 26 17.95 10.52 -2.50
C ASN A 26 16.66 10.99 -1.82
N PHE A 27 16.70 11.20 -0.51
CA PHE A 27 15.53 11.57 0.27
C PHE A 27 15.88 12.56 1.38
N HIS A 28 14.89 13.37 1.77
CA HIS A 28 14.99 14.28 2.92
C HIS A 28 13.90 13.95 3.94
N ILE A 29 14.25 13.96 5.22
CA ILE A 29 13.31 13.71 6.33
C ILE A 29 12.99 15.04 7.01
N ASP A 30 11.71 15.31 7.29
CA ASP A 30 11.33 16.41 8.16
C ASP A 30 11.56 16.01 9.62
N THR A 31 12.59 16.55 10.26
CA THR A 31 12.87 16.27 11.68
C THR A 31 12.24 17.32 12.59
N GLU A 32 11.73 18.43 12.06
CA GLU A 32 11.44 19.60 12.89
C GLU A 32 10.03 19.64 13.50
N LYS A 33 9.04 18.92 12.98
CA LYS A 33 7.69 18.94 13.54
C LYS A 33 6.93 17.67 13.22
N ASP A 34 7.07 16.63 14.03
CA ASP A 34 5.85 15.96 14.50
C ASP A 34 6.13 15.21 15.79
N THR A 35 5.43 15.66 16.81
CA THR A 35 5.31 15.03 18.11
C THR A 35 5.05 13.54 17.95
N SER A 36 5.64 12.77 18.85
CA SER A 36 5.60 11.31 19.10
C SER A 36 4.21 10.64 19.16
N ILE A 37 3.16 11.30 18.68
CA ILE A 37 1.77 10.87 18.61
C ILE A 37 1.49 10.18 17.28
N ASN A 38 2.10 10.63 16.17
CA ASN A 38 1.90 10.01 14.87
C ASN A 38 2.95 8.91 14.64
N ARG A 39 2.49 7.67 14.44
CA ARG A 39 3.39 6.51 14.23
C ARG A 39 3.93 6.45 12.79
N GLU A 40 4.21 7.60 12.21
CA GLU A 40 4.58 7.77 10.80
C GLU A 40 5.76 8.75 10.68
N VAL A 41 6.62 8.53 9.68
CA VAL A 41 7.78 9.38 9.36
C VAL A 41 7.55 10.03 8.00
N LYS A 42 7.79 11.35 7.94
CA LYS A 42 7.59 12.15 6.74
C LYS A 42 8.86 12.26 5.92
N TYR A 43 8.77 11.81 4.67
CA TYR A 43 9.83 11.85 3.67
C TYR A 43 9.47 12.80 2.53
N TYR A 44 10.50 13.44 1.97
CA TYR A 44 10.44 14.28 0.79
C TYR A 44 11.32 13.68 -0.30
N PHE A 45 10.74 13.57 -1.50
CA PHE A 45 11.38 12.98 -2.67
C PHE A 45 11.23 13.88 -3.90
N SER A 46 12.19 13.79 -4.81
CA SER A 46 12.06 14.41 -6.13
C SER A 46 10.96 13.70 -6.93
N CYS A 47 10.12 14.44 -7.66
CA CYS A 47 9.14 13.83 -8.57
C CYS A 47 9.77 12.91 -9.63
N SER A 48 11.07 13.05 -9.93
CA SER A 48 11.79 12.12 -10.81
C SER A 48 11.85 10.70 -10.26
N ASP A 49 11.83 10.56 -8.94
CA ASP A 49 12.05 9.30 -8.24
C ASP A 49 10.71 8.67 -7.80
N GLN A 50 9.59 9.30 -8.17
CA GLN A 50 8.25 8.89 -7.76
C GLN A 50 7.93 7.46 -8.19
N GLU A 51 8.18 7.11 -9.46
CA GLU A 51 7.92 5.76 -9.97
C GLU A 51 8.74 4.70 -9.21
N SER A 52 10.01 5.00 -8.93
CA SER A 52 10.91 4.11 -8.19
C SER A 52 10.46 3.93 -6.74
N VAL A 53 9.99 4.99 -6.09
CA VAL A 53 9.47 4.96 -4.72
C VAL A 53 8.15 4.19 -4.65
N ASP A 54 7.24 4.42 -5.59
CA ASP A 54 5.95 3.71 -5.67
C ASP A 54 6.16 2.20 -5.86
N GLN A 55 7.14 1.79 -6.68
CA GLN A 55 7.51 0.38 -6.82
C GLN A 55 7.98 -0.24 -5.50
N ILE A 56 8.83 0.44 -4.73
CA ILE A 56 9.31 -0.07 -3.43
C ILE A 56 8.14 -0.30 -2.48
N ILE A 57 7.19 0.64 -2.44
CA ILE A 57 6.02 0.56 -1.57
C ILE A 57 5.16 -0.65 -1.95
N GLN A 58 4.89 -0.84 -3.24
CA GLN A 58 4.09 -1.96 -3.73
C GLN A 58 4.78 -3.31 -3.51
N ASP A 59 6.05 -3.44 -3.91
CA ASP A 59 6.80 -4.70 -3.86
C ASP A 59 6.97 -5.22 -2.43
N LYS A 60 7.16 -4.30 -1.46
CA LYS A 60 7.36 -4.65 -0.05
C LYS A 60 6.09 -4.58 0.77
N GLY A 61 4.98 -4.12 0.17
CA GLY A 61 3.71 -3.93 0.87
C GLY A 61 3.82 -2.96 2.04
N ILE A 62 4.63 -1.90 1.87
CA ILE A 62 4.87 -0.87 2.89
C ILE A 62 3.62 -0.01 3.03
N ILE A 63 3.23 0.28 4.28
CA ILE A 63 2.08 1.15 4.53
C ILE A 63 2.55 2.60 4.44
N ALA A 64 2.11 3.28 3.38
CA ALA A 64 2.47 4.64 3.06
C ALA A 64 1.23 5.51 2.78
N SER A 65 1.21 6.74 3.27
CA SER A 65 0.19 7.74 2.98
C SER A 65 0.81 8.87 2.17
N THR A 66 0.13 9.35 1.13
CA THR A 66 0.52 10.59 0.43
C THR A 66 -0.47 11.68 0.79
N ASP A 67 -0.05 12.96 0.78
CA ASP A 67 -0.93 14.12 1.04
C ASP A 67 -2.15 14.17 0.08
N LEU A 68 -2.13 13.43 -1.03
CA LEU A 68 -3.22 13.41 -2.02
C LEU A 68 -4.02 12.11 -2.07
N HIS A 69 -3.43 10.96 -1.76
CA HIS A 69 -4.14 9.69 -1.73
C HIS A 69 -3.67 8.91 -0.50
N PHE A 70 -4.62 8.69 0.42
CA PHE A 70 -4.63 7.50 1.26
C PHE A 70 -4.40 6.32 0.31
N ILE A 71 -3.21 5.72 0.32
CA ILE A 71 -3.03 4.39 -0.24
C ILE A 71 -3.75 3.48 0.75
N SER A 72 -5.08 3.44 0.58
CA SER A 72 -5.99 2.54 1.26
C SER A 72 -5.43 1.15 1.05
N ASP A 73 -4.80 0.63 2.09
CA ASP A 73 -4.38 -0.75 2.32
C ASP A 73 -4.75 -1.68 1.16
N TYR A 74 -3.91 -1.69 0.12
CA TYR A 74 -4.17 -2.46 -1.12
C TYR A 74 -4.31 -3.96 -0.81
N ARG A 75 -3.71 -4.41 0.30
CA ARG A 75 -3.82 -5.79 0.82
C ARG A 75 -5.20 -6.14 1.35
N ASP A 76 -5.98 -5.17 1.84
CA ASP A 76 -7.34 -5.45 2.32
C ASP A 76 -8.32 -5.58 1.14
N GLN A 77 -8.11 -4.82 0.06
CA GLN A 77 -8.90 -4.95 -1.17
C GLN A 77 -8.73 -6.33 -1.83
N GLU A 78 -7.50 -6.87 -1.87
CA GLU A 78 -7.25 -8.21 -2.45
C GLU A 78 -7.93 -9.34 -1.65
N LYS A 79 -7.99 -9.22 -0.32
CA LYS A 79 -8.68 -10.19 0.54
C LYS A 79 -10.19 -10.16 0.32
N LEU A 80 -10.78 -8.97 0.23
CA LEU A 80 -12.21 -8.81 -0.06
C LEU A 80 -12.58 -9.38 -1.43
N TYR A 81 -11.72 -9.20 -2.43
CA TYR A 81 -11.93 -9.74 -3.77
C TYR A 81 -11.91 -11.28 -3.79
N LYS A 82 -10.97 -11.91 -3.07
CA LYS A 82 -10.94 -13.38 -2.91
C LYS A 82 -12.20 -13.91 -2.23
N ILE A 83 -12.67 -13.26 -1.17
CA ILE A 83 -13.91 -13.64 -0.47
C ILE A 83 -15.12 -13.50 -1.39
N TYR A 84 -15.20 -12.40 -2.15
CA TYR A 84 -16.28 -12.17 -3.12
C TYR A 84 -16.34 -13.26 -4.19
N ILE A 85 -15.19 -13.67 -4.76
CA ILE A 85 -15.11 -14.76 -5.73
C ILE A 85 -15.60 -16.09 -5.12
N ILE A 86 -15.18 -16.41 -3.88
CA ILE A 86 -15.61 -17.65 -3.21
C ILE A 86 -17.13 -17.66 -3.05
N ILE A 87 -17.72 -16.55 -2.59
CA ILE A 87 -19.18 -16.44 -2.44
C ILE A 87 -19.89 -16.62 -3.78
N LEU A 88 -19.39 -15.99 -4.85
CA LEU A 88 -19.95 -16.11 -6.19
C LEU A 88 -19.97 -17.58 -6.66
N VAL A 89 -18.86 -18.30 -6.49
CA VAL A 89 -18.75 -19.72 -6.86
C VAL A 89 -19.74 -20.58 -6.07
N VAL A 90 -19.87 -20.35 -4.76
CA VAL A 90 -20.83 -21.08 -3.92
C VAL A 90 -22.27 -20.84 -4.37
N VAL A 91 -22.63 -19.60 -4.68
CA VAL A 91 -23.98 -19.27 -5.18
C VAL A 91 -24.26 -19.99 -6.51
N ILE A 92 -23.33 -19.95 -7.46
CA ILE A 92 -23.48 -20.63 -8.76
C ILE A 92 -23.67 -22.14 -8.56
N LEU A 93 -22.84 -22.78 -7.72
CA LEU A 93 -22.96 -24.21 -7.44
C LEU A 93 -24.28 -24.57 -6.77
N THR A 94 -24.76 -23.72 -5.86
CA THR A 94 -26.04 -23.94 -5.16
C THR A 94 -27.21 -23.86 -6.15
N VAL A 95 -27.23 -22.85 -7.02
CA VAL A 95 -28.28 -22.69 -8.04
C VAL A 95 -28.26 -23.85 -9.02
N LEU A 96 -27.08 -24.25 -9.52
CA LEU A 96 -26.94 -25.40 -10.40
C LEU A 96 -27.39 -26.70 -9.70
N GLY A 97 -27.04 -26.89 -8.43
CA GLY A 97 -27.45 -28.05 -7.66
C GLY A 97 -28.96 -28.17 -7.53
N VAL A 98 -29.64 -27.07 -7.21
CA VAL A 98 -31.11 -27.03 -7.13
C VAL A 98 -31.75 -27.30 -8.49
N VAL A 99 -31.29 -26.63 -9.55
CA VAL A 99 -31.83 -26.83 -10.92
C VAL A 99 -31.64 -28.27 -11.42
N VAL A 100 -30.52 -28.92 -11.08
CA VAL A 100 -30.25 -30.32 -11.44
C VAL A 100 -31.05 -31.30 -10.59
N LEU A 101 -31.32 -30.99 -9.32
CA LEU A 101 -32.16 -31.82 -8.44
C LEU A 101 -33.66 -31.71 -8.75
N ASP A 102 -34.10 -30.55 -9.22
CA ASP A 102 -35.49 -30.27 -9.62
C ASP A 102 -35.80 -30.68 -11.08
N LEU A 103 -34.81 -31.18 -11.85
CA LEU A 103 -34.94 -31.70 -13.22
C LEU A 103 -35.06 -33.23 -13.24
#